data_AF-A0A251WFZ1-F1
#
_entry.id   AF-A0A251WFZ1-F1
#
_cell.length_a   1.000
_cell.length_b   1.000
_cell.length_c   1.000
_cell.angle_alpha   90.00
_cell.angle_beta   90.00
_cell.angle_gamma   90.00
#
_symmetry.space_group_name_H-M   'P 1'
#
loop_
_entity.id
_entity.type
_entity.pdbx_description
1 polymer ?
#
loop_
_entity_poly.entity_id
_entity_poly.type
_entity_poly.pdbx_seq_one_letter_code
_entity_poly.pdbx_strand_id
1 'polypeptide(L)'
;MIRIPYPLLLRFQGSLFGAVLGELIAAQHFCTQSSPQNLRQLPQASSLSQRLIQSTQNLLIVRRDDHADRLLDSVDSRPSDSSPAPLDPGLNESWLQQTPQPLEVAIGLLPYLLYSHESPKALNHTLETLIPHLSPRHCSLLGLVAGGLALALREPGKPAAPAPFLRPWLTAFPTQANWEDSRAEWVGVQQFPLQALEDWLTQQRSLHFVQQWLQTRSQIPVEFQQVLQVLYCFLSTPQDVMTIINRTIYQASYPTENSTLVGALAGALGGAYNGVMGFPIAWRRAMMGADAGLAELGLEESMGENPVFAKSVWNEHLDGHLLNGYLNESQCESLAMQLLLAWAGVDPQLRSTMTVPAVAAPRALNLRSRNRP
;
A
#
# COMPACT_ATOMS: atom_id res chain seq x y z
N MET A 1 11.23 19.86 14.37
CA MET A 1 11.40 18.98 13.19
C MET A 1 11.41 17.53 13.67
N ILE A 2 10.37 16.75 13.37
CA ILE A 2 10.30 15.32 13.75
C ILE A 2 10.91 14.53 12.61
N ARG A 3 12.02 13.83 12.86
CA ARG A 3 12.66 12.95 11.86
C ARG A 3 11.91 11.62 11.84
N ILE A 4 11.37 11.25 10.68
CA ILE A 4 10.93 9.87 10.43
C ILE A 4 12.16 8.97 10.63
N PRO A 5 12.08 7.90 11.43
CA PRO A 5 13.15 6.93 11.50
C PRO A 5 13.44 6.40 10.09
N TYR A 6 14.68 6.47 9.64
CA TYR A 6 15.09 6.00 8.31
C TYR A 6 14.54 4.60 7.96
N PRO A 7 14.50 3.61 8.88
CA PRO A 7 13.89 2.31 8.61
C PRO A 7 12.39 2.38 8.25
N LEU A 8 11.63 3.29 8.85
CA LEU A 8 10.20 3.45 8.58
C LEU A 8 9.97 4.05 7.19
N LEU A 9 10.81 5.02 6.78
CA LEU A 9 10.75 5.59 5.44
C LEU A 9 11.00 4.53 4.37
N LEU A 10 12.02 3.67 4.55
CA LEU A 10 12.30 2.57 3.63
C LEU A 10 11.14 1.56 3.53
N ARG A 11 10.37 1.40 4.61
CA ARG A 11 9.17 0.55 4.64
C ARG A 11 8.00 1.17 3.90
N PHE A 12 7.81 2.48 4.02
CA PHE A 12 6.77 3.20 3.26
C PHE A 12 7.08 3.15 1.76
N GLN A 13 8.33 3.45 1.39
CA GLN A 13 8.80 3.33 0.00
C GLN A 13 8.64 1.89 -0.50
N GLY A 14 9.02 0.90 0.33
CA GLY A 14 8.84 -0.51 0.01
C GLY A 14 7.38 -0.87 -0.25
N SER A 15 6.46 -0.38 0.56
CA SER A 15 5.01 -0.63 0.39
C SER A 15 4.48 -0.08 -0.94
N LEU A 16 4.77 1.18 -1.26
CA LEU A 16 4.28 1.80 -2.50
C LEU A 16 4.90 1.15 -3.74
N PHE A 17 6.21 0.89 -3.69
CA PHE A 17 6.91 0.18 -4.75
C PHE A 17 6.35 -1.24 -4.93
N GLY A 18 6.15 -1.95 -3.82
CA GLY A 18 5.53 -3.26 -3.81
C GLY A 18 4.13 -3.25 -4.41
N ALA A 19 3.33 -2.21 -4.14
CA ALA A 19 1.99 -2.08 -4.72
C ALA A 19 2.02 -2.01 -6.24
N VAL A 20 2.85 -1.14 -6.81
CA VAL A 20 3.02 -1.03 -8.27
C VAL A 20 3.53 -2.34 -8.85
N LEU A 21 4.57 -2.91 -8.25
CA LEU A 21 5.20 -4.13 -8.73
C LEU A 21 4.25 -5.34 -8.71
N GLY A 22 3.48 -5.47 -7.63
CA GLY A 22 2.47 -6.52 -7.50
C GLY A 22 1.34 -6.36 -8.52
N GLU A 23 0.93 -5.12 -8.81
CA GLU A 23 -0.02 -4.81 -9.90
C GLU A 23 0.51 -5.29 -11.25
N LEU A 24 1.77 -4.94 -11.57
CA LEU A 24 2.42 -5.28 -12.83
C LEU A 24 2.55 -6.79 -13.03
N ILE A 25 3.02 -7.52 -12.01
CA ILE A 25 3.15 -8.99 -12.06
C ILE A 25 1.78 -9.63 -12.26
N ALA A 26 0.76 -9.13 -11.58
CA ALA A 26 -0.60 -9.64 -11.71
C ALA A 26 -1.21 -9.35 -13.10
N ALA A 27 -0.94 -8.16 -13.65
CA ALA A 27 -1.37 -7.79 -15.00
C ALA A 27 -0.69 -8.69 -16.04
N GLN A 28 0.61 -8.93 -15.90
CA GLN A 28 1.35 -9.85 -16.79
C GLN A 28 0.79 -11.27 -16.69
N HIS A 29 0.59 -11.78 -15.48
CA HIS A 29 -0.01 -13.10 -15.28
C HIS A 29 -1.39 -13.20 -15.95
N PHE A 30 -2.25 -12.19 -15.75
CA PHE A 30 -3.56 -12.14 -16.39
C PHE A 30 -3.46 -12.15 -17.92
N CYS A 31 -2.50 -11.42 -18.51
CA CYS A 31 -2.24 -11.44 -19.95
C CYS A 31 -1.82 -12.82 -20.46
N THR A 32 -0.96 -13.53 -19.71
CA THR A 32 -0.47 -14.86 -20.12
C THR A 32 -1.54 -15.94 -20.06
N GLN A 33 -2.48 -15.83 -19.12
CA GLN A 33 -3.57 -16.81 -18.97
C GLN A 33 -4.77 -16.50 -19.85
N SER A 34 -4.95 -15.24 -20.24
CA SER A 34 -6.09 -14.81 -21.03
C SER A 34 -5.93 -15.15 -22.51
N SER A 35 -7.02 -15.63 -23.13
CA SER A 35 -7.08 -15.78 -24.59
C SER A 35 -6.78 -14.43 -25.28
N PRO A 36 -6.12 -14.41 -26.46
CA PRO A 36 -5.78 -13.18 -27.19
C PRO A 36 -6.97 -12.23 -27.43
N GLN A 37 -8.19 -12.77 -27.45
CA GLN A 37 -9.43 -12.00 -27.60
C GLN A 37 -9.76 -11.14 -26.36
N ASN A 38 -9.36 -11.56 -25.16
CA ASN A 38 -9.60 -10.85 -23.90
C ASN A 38 -8.58 -9.74 -23.64
N LEU A 39 -7.46 -9.71 -24.37
CA LEU A 39 -6.40 -8.69 -24.22
C LEU A 39 -6.88 -7.27 -24.53
N ARG A 40 -7.99 -7.11 -25.27
CA ARG A 40 -8.58 -5.78 -25.56
C ARG A 40 -9.36 -5.18 -24.38
N GLN A 41 -9.68 -5.99 -23.37
CA GLN A 41 -10.42 -5.57 -22.18
C GLN A 41 -9.52 -5.48 -20.95
N LEU A 42 -8.20 -5.41 -21.12
CA LEU A 42 -7.32 -5.27 -19.96
C LEU A 42 -7.73 -4.01 -19.17
N PRO A 43 -7.95 -4.14 -17.85
CA PRO A 43 -8.03 -2.98 -16.99
C PRO A 43 -6.80 -2.12 -17.26
N GLN A 44 -7.00 -0.83 -17.53
CA GLN A 44 -5.89 0.08 -17.70
C GLN A 44 -5.09 0.10 -16.39
N ALA A 45 -4.01 -0.69 -16.33
CA ALA A 45 -3.06 -0.76 -15.20
C ALA A 45 -2.48 0.63 -14.87
N SER A 46 -2.60 1.59 -15.78
CA SER A 46 -2.26 2.99 -15.52
C SER A 46 -3.14 3.66 -14.46
N SER A 47 -4.39 3.22 -14.26
CA SER A 47 -5.35 3.96 -13.44
C SER A 47 -5.08 3.85 -11.94
N LEU A 48 -4.67 2.69 -11.43
CA LEU A 48 -4.33 2.52 -10.01
C LEU A 48 -3.06 3.27 -9.65
N SER A 49 -2.04 3.11 -10.48
CA SER A 49 -0.77 3.80 -10.37
C SER A 49 -0.92 5.32 -10.38
N GLN A 50 -1.77 5.86 -11.27
CA GLN A 50 -2.13 7.28 -11.27
C GLN A 50 -2.85 7.70 -9.98
N ARG A 51 -3.77 6.89 -9.46
CA ARG A 51 -4.46 7.18 -8.20
C ARG A 51 -3.50 7.18 -7.01
N LEU A 52 -2.55 6.24 -6.94
CA LEU A 52 -1.50 6.22 -5.92
C LEU A 52 -0.67 7.50 -5.94
N ILE A 53 -0.30 7.98 -7.13
CA ILE A 53 0.42 9.25 -7.31
C ILE A 53 -0.45 10.42 -6.83
N GLN A 54 -1.69 10.51 -7.29
CA GLN A 54 -2.59 11.59 -6.94
C GLN A 54 -2.88 11.65 -5.43
N SER A 55 -3.18 10.51 -4.81
CA SER A 55 -3.40 10.41 -3.36
C SER A 55 -2.13 10.74 -2.56
N THR A 56 -0.96 10.40 -3.07
CA THR A 56 0.32 10.83 -2.48
C THR A 56 0.48 12.34 -2.55
N GLN A 57 0.25 12.95 -3.72
CA GLN A 57 0.37 14.39 -3.93
C GLN A 57 -0.60 15.16 -3.03
N ASN A 58 -1.85 14.70 -2.96
CA ASN A 58 -2.88 15.25 -2.09
C ASN A 58 -2.46 15.23 -0.61
N LEU A 59 -1.92 14.10 -0.12
CA LEU A 59 -1.42 13.97 1.25
C LEU A 59 -0.29 14.98 1.55
N LEU A 60 0.59 15.23 0.58
CA LEU A 60 1.71 16.18 0.71
C LEU A 60 1.23 17.64 0.73
N ILE A 61 0.25 17.98 -0.10
CA ILE A 61 -0.33 19.34 -0.17
C ILE A 61 -0.98 19.70 1.17
N VAL A 62 -1.91 18.88 1.67
CA VAL A 62 -2.63 19.20 2.92
C VAL A 62 -1.66 19.40 4.10
N ARG A 63 -0.53 18.68 4.10
CA ARG A 63 0.49 18.78 5.14
C ARG A 63 1.34 20.05 5.05
N ARG A 64 1.53 20.59 3.86
CA ARG A 64 2.29 21.82 3.66
C ARG A 64 1.60 22.98 4.39
N ASP A 65 0.28 23.04 4.27
CA ASP A 65 -0.53 24.11 4.84
C ASP A 65 -0.62 23.98 6.36
N ASP A 66 -0.87 22.76 6.88
CA ASP A 66 -0.81 22.44 8.32
C ASP A 66 0.52 22.84 8.98
N HIS A 67 1.65 22.65 8.28
CA HIS A 67 2.97 22.95 8.81
C HIS A 67 3.31 24.45 8.69
N ALA A 68 2.82 25.13 7.66
CA ALA A 68 2.95 26.58 7.52
C ALA A 68 2.17 27.30 8.62
N ASP A 69 0.92 26.90 8.85
CA ASP A 69 0.06 27.48 9.88
C ASP A 69 0.60 27.24 11.28
N ARG A 70 1.12 26.04 11.57
CA ARG A 70 1.77 25.75 12.85
C ARG A 70 3.08 26.50 13.07
N LEU A 71 3.83 26.80 12.01
CA LEU A 71 5.03 27.64 12.13
C LEU A 71 4.64 29.08 12.42
N LEU A 72 3.58 29.59 11.80
CA LEU A 72 3.01 30.91 12.08
C LEU A 72 2.46 31.01 13.50
N ASP A 73 1.71 30.00 13.96
CA ASP A 73 1.16 29.94 15.33
C ASP A 73 2.25 29.73 16.41
N SER A 74 3.35 29.05 16.08
CA SER A 74 4.44 28.82 17.04
C SER A 74 5.22 30.08 17.42
N VAL A 75 5.01 31.18 16.68
CA VAL A 75 5.57 32.50 17.02
C VAL A 75 4.76 33.18 18.14
N ASP A 76 3.48 32.82 18.32
CA ASP A 76 2.61 33.35 19.37
C ASP A 76 2.30 32.29 20.44
N SER A 77 3.17 32.24 21.44
CA SER A 77 3.22 31.23 22.51
C SER A 77 1.92 31.06 23.33
N ARG A 78 1.29 29.87 23.24
CA ARG A 78 0.70 29.10 24.36
C ARG A 78 0.49 27.62 23.97
N PRO A 79 0.92 26.64 24.79
CA PRO A 79 0.71 25.22 24.47
C PRO A 79 -0.75 24.83 24.74
N SER A 80 -1.52 24.64 23.66
CA SER A 80 -2.88 24.08 23.72
C SER A 80 -2.83 22.56 23.44
N ASP A 81 -3.63 21.79 24.18
CA ASP A 81 -3.92 20.36 23.96
C ASP A 81 -4.73 20.16 22.66
N SER A 82 -4.15 20.57 21.53
CA SER A 82 -4.79 20.51 20.22
C SER A 82 -4.62 19.10 19.63
N SER A 83 -5.75 18.39 19.52
CA SER A 83 -5.91 17.32 18.54
C SER A 83 -5.44 17.81 17.16
N PRO A 84 -4.92 16.92 16.29
CA PRO A 84 -4.57 17.28 14.93
C PRO A 84 -5.74 18.00 14.26
N ALA A 85 -5.47 19.13 13.62
CA ALA A 85 -6.47 19.87 12.86
C ALA A 85 -7.05 18.93 11.79
N PRO A 86 -8.37 19.00 11.53
CA PRO A 86 -8.99 18.23 10.46
C PRO A 86 -8.33 18.61 9.13
N LEU A 87 -8.05 17.61 8.29
CA LEU A 87 -7.49 17.80 6.96
C LEU A 87 -8.44 18.69 6.14
N ASP A 88 -7.89 19.71 5.48
CA ASP A 88 -8.65 20.65 4.65
C ASP A 88 -9.37 19.89 3.51
N PRO A 89 -10.63 20.24 3.14
CA PRO A 89 -11.46 19.48 2.19
C PRO A 89 -11.02 19.62 0.72
N GLY A 90 -9.82 20.16 0.46
CA GLY A 90 -9.22 20.29 -0.87
C GLY A 90 -8.79 18.97 -1.52
N LEU A 91 -9.05 17.83 -0.88
CA LEU A 91 -8.90 16.51 -1.48
C LEU A 91 -9.88 16.40 -2.65
N ASN A 92 -9.43 16.70 -3.87
CA ASN A 92 -10.19 16.46 -5.10
C ASN A 92 -10.27 14.95 -5.35
N GLU A 93 -11.09 14.27 -4.55
CA GLU A 93 -11.40 12.84 -4.70
C GLU A 93 -12.64 12.64 -5.55
N SER A 94 -12.74 13.41 -6.65
CA SER A 94 -13.77 13.21 -7.67
C SER A 94 -13.80 11.77 -8.20
N TRP A 95 -12.68 11.05 -8.13
CA TRP A 95 -12.61 9.62 -8.46
C TRP A 95 -13.39 8.72 -7.47
N LEU A 96 -13.55 9.10 -6.20
CA LEU A 96 -14.40 8.37 -5.25
C LEU A 96 -15.89 8.46 -5.61
N GLN A 97 -16.29 9.52 -6.31
CA GLN A 97 -17.69 9.71 -6.74
C GLN A 97 -18.10 8.68 -7.81
N GLN A 98 -17.14 8.04 -8.47
CA GLN A 98 -17.39 7.00 -9.47
C GLN A 98 -17.72 5.62 -8.84
N THR A 99 -17.92 5.58 -7.52
CA THR A 99 -18.11 4.34 -6.74
C THR A 99 -17.13 3.23 -7.11
N PRO A 100 -15.81 3.49 -6.98
CA PRO A 100 -14.78 2.48 -7.21
C PRO A 100 -14.98 1.23 -6.36
N GLN A 101 -14.38 0.12 -6.78
CA GLN A 101 -14.43 -1.13 -6.02
C GLN A 101 -13.81 -0.93 -4.61
N PRO A 102 -14.30 -1.59 -3.55
CA PRO A 102 -13.76 -1.41 -2.21
C PRO A 102 -12.25 -1.60 -2.09
N LEU A 103 -11.70 -2.60 -2.81
CA LEU A 103 -10.26 -2.87 -2.81
C LEU A 103 -9.47 -1.79 -3.56
N GLU A 104 -10.05 -1.24 -4.63
CA GLU A 104 -9.45 -0.14 -5.39
C GLU A 104 -9.36 1.13 -4.54
N VAL A 105 -10.37 1.42 -3.73
CA VAL A 105 -10.33 2.49 -2.72
C VAL A 105 -9.22 2.24 -1.70
N ALA A 106 -9.11 1.01 -1.20
CA ALA A 106 -8.09 0.65 -0.23
C ALA A 106 -6.67 0.83 -0.76
N ILE A 107 -6.42 0.49 -2.03
CA ILE A 107 -5.12 0.74 -2.66
C ILE A 107 -4.93 2.22 -2.96
N GLY A 108 -5.92 2.93 -3.49
CA GLY A 108 -5.82 4.38 -3.72
C GLY A 108 -5.48 5.17 -2.45
N LEU A 109 -6.05 4.75 -1.31
CA LEU A 109 -5.80 5.38 -0.01
C LEU A 109 -4.54 4.86 0.71
N LEU A 110 -3.74 4.00 0.08
CA LEU A 110 -2.52 3.43 0.68
C LEU A 110 -1.60 4.48 1.33
N PRO A 111 -1.37 5.68 0.76
CA PRO A 111 -0.62 6.75 1.41
C PRO A 111 -1.17 7.16 2.79
N TYR A 112 -2.49 7.31 2.90
CA TYR A 112 -3.16 7.66 4.15
C TYR A 112 -3.11 6.52 5.15
N LEU A 113 -3.25 5.28 4.69
CA LEU A 113 -3.14 4.08 5.54
C LEU A 113 -1.74 3.95 6.13
N LEU A 114 -0.70 4.14 5.30
CA LEU A 114 0.71 4.16 5.73
C LEU A 114 0.94 5.32 6.70
N TYR A 115 0.43 6.50 6.40
CA TYR A 115 0.58 7.66 7.28
C TYR A 115 -0.01 7.41 8.67
N SER A 116 -1.21 6.84 8.73
CA SER A 116 -1.95 6.64 9.98
C SER A 116 -1.75 5.28 10.63
N HIS A 117 -0.76 4.49 10.20
CA HIS A 117 -0.52 3.10 10.63
C HIS A 117 -0.31 2.89 12.14
N GLU A 118 -0.02 3.93 12.92
CA GLU A 118 0.18 3.82 14.37
C GLU A 118 -1.13 3.97 15.16
N SER A 119 -2.15 4.61 14.57
CA SER A 119 -3.36 5.00 15.29
C SER A 119 -4.60 4.82 14.41
N PRO A 120 -5.41 3.79 14.69
CA PRO A 120 -6.70 3.61 14.03
C PRO A 120 -7.61 4.84 14.16
N LYS A 121 -7.51 5.57 15.29
CA LYS A 121 -8.27 6.81 15.53
C LYS A 121 -7.83 7.95 14.61
N ALA A 122 -6.52 8.08 14.38
CA ALA A 122 -5.99 9.09 13.46
C ALA A 122 -6.44 8.78 12.03
N LEU A 123 -6.39 7.50 11.63
CA LEU A 123 -6.91 7.08 10.34
C LEU A 123 -8.40 7.40 10.22
N ASN A 124 -9.20 7.10 11.25
CA ASN A 124 -10.62 7.41 11.22
C ASN A 124 -10.87 8.92 11.05
N HIS A 125 -10.17 9.76 11.82
CA HIS A 125 -10.32 11.20 11.69
C HIS A 125 -9.95 11.72 10.30
N THR A 126 -8.88 11.17 9.71
CA THR A 126 -8.53 11.46 8.31
C THR A 126 -9.64 11.06 7.35
N LEU A 127 -10.22 9.88 7.56
CA LEU A 127 -11.27 9.35 6.71
C LEU A 127 -12.65 9.95 6.98
N GLU A 128 -12.90 10.65 8.09
CA GLU A 128 -14.19 11.33 8.37
C GLU A 128 -14.60 12.30 7.26
N THR A 129 -13.62 12.92 6.60
CA THR A 129 -13.84 13.79 5.43
C THR A 129 -14.27 13.00 4.18
N LEU A 130 -13.83 11.74 4.06
CA LEU A 130 -14.11 10.86 2.93
C LEU A 130 -15.31 9.93 3.18
N ILE A 131 -15.64 9.66 4.45
CA ILE A 131 -16.71 8.77 4.91
C ILE A 131 -18.07 9.06 4.26
N PRO A 132 -18.49 10.31 3.99
CA PRO A 132 -19.76 10.58 3.30
C PRO A 132 -19.89 9.90 1.94
N HIS A 133 -18.77 9.56 1.30
CA HIS A 133 -18.72 8.90 0.00
C HIS A 133 -18.42 7.40 0.08
N LEU A 134 -18.11 6.88 1.28
CA LEU A 134 -17.70 5.49 1.47
C LEU A 134 -18.86 4.65 2.01
N SER A 135 -19.15 3.54 1.34
CA SER A 135 -20.12 2.58 1.86
C SER A 135 -19.55 1.80 3.06
N PRO A 136 -20.40 1.16 3.90
CA PRO A 136 -19.93 0.36 5.04
C PRO A 136 -18.92 -0.73 4.66
N ARG A 137 -19.08 -1.29 3.46
CA ARG A 137 -18.18 -2.30 2.87
C ARG A 137 -16.78 -1.72 2.64
N HIS A 138 -16.68 -0.48 2.17
CA HIS A 138 -15.41 0.21 1.97
C HIS A 138 -14.69 0.41 3.31
N CYS A 139 -15.38 0.97 4.31
CA CYS A 139 -14.78 1.22 5.63
C CYS A 139 -14.26 -0.06 6.29
N SER A 140 -15.02 -1.15 6.21
CA SER A 140 -14.62 -2.44 6.79
C SER A 140 -13.41 -3.04 6.08
N LEU A 141 -13.38 -2.99 4.75
CA LEU A 141 -12.22 -3.46 3.98
C LEU A 141 -10.99 -2.59 4.22
N LEU A 142 -11.17 -1.27 4.27
CA LEU A 142 -10.13 -0.30 4.62
C LEU A 142 -9.54 -0.61 6.00
N GLY A 143 -10.36 -0.91 7.00
CA GLY A 143 -9.87 -1.31 8.31
C GLY A 143 -9.07 -2.61 8.30
N LEU A 144 -9.48 -3.60 7.50
CA LEU A 144 -8.75 -4.84 7.37
C LEU A 144 -7.38 -4.62 6.70
N VAL A 145 -7.34 -3.84 5.62
CA VAL A 145 -6.10 -3.47 4.90
C VAL A 145 -5.18 -2.63 5.78
N ALA A 146 -5.72 -1.61 6.45
CA ALA A 146 -4.98 -0.75 7.38
C ALA A 146 -4.38 -1.54 8.54
N GLY A 147 -5.15 -2.47 9.11
CA GLY A 147 -4.64 -3.38 10.13
C GLY A 147 -3.54 -4.29 9.62
N GLY A 148 -3.65 -4.80 8.39
CA GLY A 148 -2.60 -5.57 7.73
C GLY A 148 -1.31 -4.77 7.56
N LEU A 149 -1.42 -3.52 7.08
CA LEU A 149 -0.27 -2.62 6.89
C LEU A 149 0.38 -2.23 8.22
N ALA A 150 -0.42 -1.90 9.23
CA ALA A 150 0.06 -1.62 10.57
C ALA A 150 0.79 -2.83 11.19
N LEU A 151 0.33 -4.04 10.88
CA LEU A 151 0.99 -5.28 11.31
C LEU A 151 2.32 -5.47 10.57
N ALA A 152 2.35 -5.18 9.26
CA ALA A 152 3.56 -5.25 8.44
C ALA A 152 4.62 -4.22 8.86
N LEU A 153 4.21 -3.00 9.19
CA LEU A 153 5.10 -1.91 9.60
C LEU A 153 5.69 -2.10 11.00
N ARG A 154 5.19 -3.05 11.78
CA ARG A 154 5.70 -3.34 13.14
C ARG A 154 7.09 -3.99 13.09
N GLU A 155 7.81 -3.94 14.21
CA GLU A 155 9.16 -4.49 14.30
C GLU A 155 9.21 -5.97 13.87
N PRO A 156 10.19 -6.35 13.04
CA PRO A 156 10.35 -7.72 12.57
C PRO A 156 10.83 -8.60 13.72
N GLY A 157 10.18 -9.75 13.97
CA GLY A 157 10.67 -10.69 14.99
C GLY A 157 9.66 -11.71 15.52
N LYS A 158 8.36 -11.44 15.42
CA LYS A 158 7.28 -12.43 15.56
C LYS A 158 5.95 -11.78 15.19
N PRO A 159 5.18 -12.33 14.23
CA PRO A 159 3.79 -11.91 14.11
C PRO A 159 3.11 -12.30 15.43
N ALA A 160 2.67 -11.30 16.19
CA ALA A 160 1.69 -11.54 17.25
C ALA A 160 0.46 -12.20 16.62
N ALA A 161 -0.34 -12.90 17.42
CA ALA A 161 -1.66 -13.37 16.99
C ALA A 161 -2.37 -12.25 16.20
N PRO A 162 -2.72 -12.47 14.92
CA PRO A 162 -3.19 -11.38 14.06
C PRO A 162 -4.55 -10.86 14.52
N ALA A 163 -5.42 -11.72 15.05
CA ALA A 163 -6.77 -11.34 15.47
C ALA A 163 -6.81 -10.22 16.53
N PRO A 164 -6.11 -10.30 17.68
CA PRO A 164 -6.10 -9.21 18.66
C PRO A 164 -5.50 -7.91 18.12
N PHE A 165 -4.65 -7.98 17.09
CA PHE A 165 -4.06 -6.80 16.47
C PHE A 165 -4.97 -6.17 15.41
N LEU A 166 -5.64 -6.97 14.58
CA LEU A 166 -6.53 -6.49 13.53
C LEU A 166 -7.86 -5.97 14.07
N ARG A 167 -8.32 -6.48 15.22
CA ARG A 167 -9.60 -6.12 15.83
C ARG A 167 -9.76 -4.62 16.08
N PRO A 168 -8.81 -3.90 16.71
CA PRO A 168 -8.89 -2.45 16.85
C PRO A 168 -9.12 -1.71 15.52
N TRP A 169 -8.48 -2.16 14.44
CA TRP A 169 -8.61 -1.55 13.12
C TRP A 169 -9.99 -1.77 12.49
N LEU A 170 -10.56 -2.97 12.64
CA LEU A 170 -11.93 -3.24 12.18
C LEU A 170 -12.98 -2.45 12.97
N THR A 171 -12.75 -2.23 14.26
CA THR A 171 -13.70 -1.51 15.14
C THR A 171 -13.52 0.01 15.15
N ALA A 172 -12.40 0.52 14.61
CA ALA A 172 -12.09 1.95 14.64
C ALA A 172 -12.93 2.78 13.66
N PHE A 173 -13.53 2.13 12.67
CA PHE A 173 -14.37 2.82 11.70
C PHE A 173 -15.78 2.98 12.26
N PRO A 174 -16.31 4.21 12.34
CA PRO A 174 -17.63 4.49 12.85
C PRO A 174 -18.62 3.84 11.90
N THR A 175 -19.44 2.95 12.45
CA THR A 175 -20.74 2.72 11.85
C THR A 175 -21.51 4.02 12.04
N GLN A 176 -21.81 4.76 10.97
CA GLN A 176 -22.79 5.84 11.06
C GLN A 176 -24.07 5.26 11.69
N ALA A 177 -24.79 6.08 12.47
CA ALA A 177 -26.01 5.66 13.18
C ALA A 177 -27.05 5.01 12.27
N ASN A 178 -26.96 5.25 10.96
CA ASN A 178 -27.87 4.78 9.93
C ASN A 178 -27.52 3.35 9.45
N TRP A 179 -26.46 2.72 9.97
CA TRP A 179 -25.95 1.42 9.51
C TRP A 179 -26.29 0.27 10.47
N GLU A 180 -27.22 0.47 11.41
CA GLU A 180 -27.55 -0.52 12.44
C GLU A 180 -28.07 -1.84 11.87
N ASP A 181 -28.84 -1.81 10.78
CA ASP A 181 -29.31 -3.03 10.11
C ASP A 181 -28.19 -3.80 9.44
N SER A 182 -27.18 -3.10 8.90
CA SER A 182 -25.99 -3.74 8.35
C SER A 182 -25.10 -4.31 9.47
N ARG A 183 -25.08 -3.69 10.66
CA ARG A 183 -24.18 -4.07 11.76
C ARG A 183 -24.34 -5.54 12.18
N ALA A 184 -25.56 -6.07 12.24
CA ALA A 184 -25.80 -7.47 12.63
C ALA A 184 -25.25 -8.47 11.61
N GLU A 185 -25.43 -8.19 10.32
CA GLU A 185 -24.85 -8.99 9.22
C GLU A 185 -23.32 -8.90 9.22
N TRP A 186 -22.76 -7.71 9.47
CA TRP A 186 -21.30 -7.48 9.43
C TRP A 186 -20.55 -7.94 10.69
N VAL A 187 -21.17 -7.98 11.87
CA VAL A 187 -20.52 -8.50 13.09
C VAL A 187 -20.16 -9.98 12.92
N GLY A 188 -21.02 -10.75 12.24
CA GLY A 188 -20.70 -12.13 11.83
C GLY A 188 -19.52 -12.20 10.86
N VAL A 189 -19.45 -11.26 9.90
CA VAL A 189 -18.38 -11.14 8.91
C VAL A 189 -17.06 -10.61 9.49
N GLN A 190 -17.05 -9.91 10.63
CA GLN A 190 -15.81 -9.43 11.24
C GLN A 190 -15.16 -10.46 12.19
N GLN A 191 -15.96 -11.16 12.99
CA GLN A 191 -15.42 -12.08 14.00
C GLN A 191 -14.99 -13.42 13.41
N PHE A 192 -15.80 -13.98 12.52
CA PHE A 192 -15.59 -15.33 12.00
C PHE A 192 -14.34 -15.45 11.11
N PRO A 193 -14.08 -14.54 10.15
CA PRO A 193 -12.95 -14.71 9.23
C PRO A 193 -11.59 -14.39 9.87
N LEU A 194 -11.54 -13.50 10.87
CA LEU A 194 -10.31 -13.25 11.62
C LEU A 194 -9.91 -14.43 12.49
N GLN A 195 -10.88 -15.09 13.14
CA GLN A 195 -10.61 -16.31 13.89
C GLN A 195 -10.15 -17.43 12.95
N ALA A 196 -10.82 -17.59 11.81
CA ALA A 196 -10.42 -18.57 10.80
C ALA A 196 -8.98 -18.30 10.29
N LEU A 197 -8.61 -17.04 10.05
CA LEU A 197 -7.25 -16.66 9.66
C LEU A 197 -6.22 -17.07 10.73
N GLU A 198 -6.50 -16.82 12.00
CA GLU A 198 -5.64 -17.23 13.11
C GLU A 198 -5.52 -18.76 13.20
N ASP A 199 -6.64 -19.47 13.04
CA ASP A 199 -6.66 -20.93 13.04
C ASP A 199 -5.86 -21.50 11.86
N TRP A 200 -5.98 -20.91 10.66
CA TRP A 200 -5.22 -21.33 9.47
C TRP A 200 -3.72 -21.16 9.66
N LEU A 201 -3.30 -20.04 10.27
CA LEU A 201 -1.90 -19.76 10.54
C LEU A 201 -1.36 -20.68 11.64
N THR A 202 -2.12 -20.88 12.72
CA THR A 202 -1.73 -21.75 13.84
C THR A 202 -1.59 -23.21 13.41
N GLN A 203 -2.54 -23.69 12.61
CA GLN A 203 -2.57 -25.07 12.11
C GLN A 203 -1.72 -25.25 10.85
N GLN A 204 -1.06 -24.20 10.36
CA GLN A 204 -0.28 -24.19 9.12
C GLN A 204 -1.04 -24.82 7.95
N ARG A 205 -2.33 -24.47 7.81
CA ARG A 205 -3.18 -24.97 6.71
C ARG A 205 -2.55 -24.61 5.37
N SER A 206 -2.71 -25.44 4.35
CA SER A 206 -2.21 -25.11 3.01
C SER A 206 -3.01 -23.97 2.38
N LEU A 207 -2.43 -23.24 1.42
CA LEU A 207 -3.17 -22.18 0.71
C LEU A 207 -4.39 -22.75 -0.04
N HIS A 208 -4.26 -23.94 -0.64
CA HIS A 208 -5.38 -24.62 -1.29
C HIS A 208 -6.56 -24.83 -0.32
N PHE A 209 -6.28 -25.26 0.92
CA PHE A 209 -7.32 -25.39 1.94
C PHE A 209 -8.01 -24.05 2.23
N VAL A 210 -7.23 -22.98 2.41
CA VAL A 210 -7.76 -21.63 2.68
C VAL A 210 -8.66 -21.16 1.54
N GLN A 211 -8.24 -21.36 0.29
CA GLN A 211 -9.01 -20.98 -0.89
C GLN A 211 -10.29 -21.77 -1.01
N GLN A 212 -10.23 -23.10 -0.89
CA GLN A 212 -11.41 -23.94 -0.90
C GLN A 212 -12.39 -23.53 0.22
N TRP A 213 -11.87 -23.23 1.41
CA TRP A 213 -12.70 -22.76 2.50
C TRP A 213 -13.40 -21.43 2.15
N LEU A 214 -12.66 -20.44 1.63
CA LEU A 214 -13.23 -19.14 1.23
C LEU A 214 -14.31 -19.30 0.16
N GLN A 215 -14.09 -20.19 -0.82
CA GLN A 215 -15.04 -20.49 -1.89
C GLN A 215 -16.34 -21.13 -1.39
N THR A 216 -16.25 -22.01 -0.39
CA THR A 216 -17.44 -22.65 0.20
C THR A 216 -18.27 -21.69 1.06
N ARG A 217 -17.78 -20.48 1.32
CA ARG A 217 -18.44 -19.47 2.17
C ARG A 217 -18.97 -18.31 1.33
N SER A 218 -20.07 -18.58 0.62
CA SER A 218 -20.78 -17.58 -0.20
C SER A 218 -21.23 -16.32 0.57
N GLN A 219 -21.28 -16.38 1.91
CA GLN A 219 -21.61 -15.25 2.77
C GLN A 219 -20.49 -14.22 2.90
N ILE A 220 -19.24 -14.59 2.61
CA ILE A 220 -18.10 -13.66 2.67
C ILE A 220 -18.00 -12.95 1.32
N PRO A 221 -18.07 -11.61 1.25
CA PRO A 221 -17.93 -10.90 -0.02
C PRO A 221 -16.56 -11.15 -0.66
N VAL A 222 -16.51 -11.22 -1.99
CA VAL A 222 -15.31 -11.64 -2.74
C VAL A 222 -14.07 -10.81 -2.43
N GLU A 223 -14.19 -9.50 -2.21
CA GLU A 223 -13.05 -8.62 -1.90
C GLU A 223 -12.51 -8.90 -0.49
N PHE A 224 -13.38 -9.29 0.46
CA PHE A 224 -12.92 -9.75 1.77
C PHE A 224 -12.19 -11.08 1.67
N GLN A 225 -12.68 -12.01 0.84
CA GLN A 225 -11.97 -13.26 0.59
C GLN A 225 -10.57 -12.99 0.01
N GLN A 226 -10.49 -12.07 -0.96
CA GLN A 226 -9.24 -11.62 -1.56
C GLN A 226 -8.29 -11.04 -0.52
N VAL A 227 -8.73 -10.09 0.31
CA VAL A 227 -7.88 -9.51 1.37
C VAL A 227 -7.45 -10.55 2.39
N LEU A 228 -8.34 -11.45 2.82
CA LEU A 228 -8.00 -12.53 3.75
C LEU A 228 -6.97 -13.49 3.17
N GLN A 229 -7.07 -13.83 1.89
CA GLN A 229 -6.08 -14.64 1.20
C GLN A 229 -4.72 -13.94 1.16
N VAL A 230 -4.69 -12.64 0.84
CA VAL A 230 -3.46 -11.84 0.84
C VAL A 230 -2.84 -11.80 2.23
N LEU A 231 -3.64 -11.52 3.27
CA LEU A 231 -3.18 -11.51 4.66
C LEU A 231 -2.63 -12.87 5.08
N TYR A 232 -3.29 -13.97 4.71
CA TYR A 232 -2.79 -15.32 4.99
C TYR A 232 -1.44 -15.59 4.29
N CYS A 233 -1.29 -15.20 3.01
CA CYS A 233 -0.03 -15.33 2.28
C CYS A 233 1.09 -14.49 2.92
N PHE A 234 0.79 -13.24 3.26
CA PHE A 234 1.70 -12.34 3.96
C PHE A 234 2.12 -12.91 5.32
N LEU A 235 1.17 -13.32 6.16
CA LEU A 235 1.46 -13.75 7.53
C LEU A 235 2.14 -15.12 7.60
N SER A 236 1.95 -15.98 6.59
CA SER A 236 2.63 -17.27 6.53
C SER A 236 4.07 -17.17 6.00
N THR A 237 4.39 -16.18 5.17
CA THR A 237 5.74 -15.98 4.60
C THR A 237 6.13 -14.49 4.53
N PRO A 238 6.19 -13.75 5.66
CA PRO A 238 6.34 -12.30 5.62
C PRO A 238 7.71 -11.83 5.10
N GLN A 239 8.74 -12.70 5.17
CA GLN A 239 10.12 -12.36 4.81
C GLN A 239 10.40 -12.36 3.29
N ASP A 240 9.50 -12.91 2.48
CA ASP A 240 9.72 -13.07 1.05
C ASP A 240 8.58 -12.43 0.25
N VAL A 241 8.81 -11.19 -0.20
CA VAL A 241 7.84 -10.40 -0.96
C VAL A 241 7.39 -11.12 -2.23
N MET A 242 8.32 -11.81 -2.91
CA MET A 242 8.03 -12.51 -4.14
C MET A 242 7.16 -13.73 -3.91
N THR A 243 7.44 -14.49 -2.85
CA THR A 243 6.58 -15.60 -2.46
C THR A 243 5.18 -15.12 -2.09
N ILE A 244 5.03 -13.98 -1.40
CA ILE A 244 3.71 -13.41 -1.08
C ILE A 244 2.95 -13.10 -2.37
N ILE A 245 3.54 -12.29 -3.25
CA ILE A 245 2.95 -11.87 -4.53
C ILE A 245 2.58 -13.10 -5.38
N ASN A 246 3.51 -14.04 -5.53
CA ASN A 246 3.30 -15.21 -6.37
C ASN A 246 2.20 -16.14 -5.82
N ARG A 247 2.17 -16.38 -4.51
CA ARG A 247 1.11 -17.18 -3.88
C ARG A 247 -0.26 -16.52 -4.01
N THR A 248 -0.33 -15.19 -3.94
CA THR A 248 -1.59 -14.48 -4.15
C THR A 248 -2.06 -14.50 -5.60
N ILE A 249 -1.15 -14.38 -6.57
CA ILE A 249 -1.51 -14.24 -7.99
C ILE A 249 -1.69 -15.59 -8.67
N TYR A 250 -0.69 -16.47 -8.58
CA TYR A 250 -0.66 -17.73 -9.34
C TYR A 250 -1.55 -18.81 -8.74
N GLN A 251 -1.69 -18.80 -7.42
CA GLN A 251 -2.48 -19.82 -6.74
C GLN A 251 -3.92 -19.38 -6.52
N ALA A 252 -4.27 -18.10 -6.69
CA ALA A 252 -5.67 -17.66 -6.65
C ALA A 252 -6.47 -18.45 -7.69
N SER A 253 -7.49 -19.18 -7.23
CA SER A 253 -8.32 -20.04 -8.09
C SER A 253 -9.20 -19.27 -9.08
N TYR A 254 -9.04 -17.95 -9.17
CA TYR A 254 -9.83 -17.08 -10.02
C TYR A 254 -8.93 -16.01 -10.65
N PRO A 255 -8.73 -16.03 -11.98
CA PRO A 255 -8.35 -14.84 -12.70
C PRO A 255 -9.53 -13.86 -12.66
N THR A 256 -9.69 -13.17 -11.53
CA THR A 256 -10.66 -12.08 -11.40
C THR A 256 -10.08 -10.81 -12.00
N GLU A 257 -10.95 -9.89 -12.43
CA GLU A 257 -10.58 -8.51 -12.79
C GLU A 257 -9.78 -7.81 -11.68
N ASN A 258 -9.95 -8.26 -10.42
CA ASN A 258 -9.23 -7.73 -9.26
C ASN A 258 -7.84 -8.35 -9.05
N SER A 259 -7.34 -9.23 -9.93
CA SER A 259 -6.03 -9.86 -9.73
C SER A 259 -4.90 -8.83 -9.59
N THR A 260 -4.99 -7.72 -10.33
CA THR A 260 -4.08 -6.58 -10.26
C THR A 260 -4.11 -5.90 -8.90
N LEU A 261 -5.30 -5.64 -8.37
CA LEU A 261 -5.50 -5.05 -7.03
C LEU A 261 -5.00 -5.97 -5.92
N VAL A 262 -5.22 -7.28 -6.05
CA VAL A 262 -4.74 -8.30 -5.12
C VAL A 262 -3.22 -8.38 -5.12
N GLY A 263 -2.62 -8.37 -6.31
CA GLY A 263 -1.17 -8.29 -6.49
C GLY A 263 -0.61 -7.03 -5.85
N ALA A 264 -1.25 -5.88 -6.08
CA ALA A 264 -0.87 -4.61 -5.48
C ALA A 264 -0.91 -4.66 -3.95
N LEU A 265 -2.00 -5.19 -3.36
CA LEU A 265 -2.08 -5.33 -1.91
C LEU A 265 -0.98 -6.25 -1.35
N ALA A 266 -0.74 -7.38 -2.01
CA ALA A 266 0.27 -8.35 -1.63
C ALA A 266 1.68 -7.75 -1.61
N GLY A 267 2.02 -7.03 -2.68
CA GLY A 267 3.28 -6.31 -2.77
C GLY A 267 3.37 -5.17 -1.76
N ALA A 268 2.27 -4.44 -1.50
CA ALA A 268 2.24 -3.39 -0.48
C ALA A 268 2.56 -3.92 0.92
N LEU A 269 1.93 -5.03 1.33
CA LEU A 269 2.18 -5.64 2.63
C LEU A 269 3.61 -6.21 2.73
N GLY A 270 4.08 -6.92 1.70
CA GLY A 270 5.45 -7.44 1.65
C GLY A 270 6.49 -6.31 1.70
N GLY A 271 6.25 -5.24 0.96
CA GLY A 271 7.09 -4.05 0.93
C GLY A 271 7.07 -3.25 2.24
N ALA A 272 5.92 -3.14 2.90
CA ALA A 272 5.80 -2.53 4.22
C ALA A 272 6.61 -3.29 5.29
N TYR A 273 6.66 -4.61 5.20
CA TYR A 273 7.40 -5.44 6.16
C TYR A 273 8.92 -5.43 5.91
N ASN A 274 9.32 -5.68 4.65
CA ASN A 274 10.73 -5.86 4.27
C ASN A 274 11.43 -4.56 3.86
N GLY A 275 10.66 -3.50 3.61
CA GLY A 275 11.15 -2.28 2.97
C GLY A 275 11.63 -2.50 1.55
N VAL A 276 12.18 -1.44 0.95
CA VAL A 276 12.80 -1.50 -0.38
C VAL A 276 13.89 -2.59 -0.46
N MET A 277 14.59 -2.83 0.65
CA MET A 277 15.67 -3.83 0.71
C MET A 277 15.19 -5.27 0.57
N GLY A 278 13.89 -5.53 0.76
CA GLY A 278 13.27 -6.84 0.54
C GLY A 278 13.13 -7.25 -0.93
N PHE A 279 13.31 -6.32 -1.86
CA PHE A 279 13.16 -6.58 -3.29
C PHE A 279 14.48 -7.02 -3.94
N PRO A 280 14.41 -7.85 -5.01
CA PRO A 280 15.59 -8.21 -5.81
C PRO A 280 16.43 -6.99 -6.20
N ILE A 281 17.75 -7.15 -6.19
CA ILE A 281 18.67 -6.03 -6.44
C ILE A 281 18.46 -5.39 -7.82
N ALA A 282 18.07 -6.20 -8.80
CA ALA A 282 17.73 -5.77 -10.14
C ALA A 282 16.61 -4.72 -10.15
N TRP A 283 15.55 -5.01 -9.41
CA TRP A 283 14.35 -4.18 -9.35
C TRP A 283 14.62 -2.91 -8.57
N ARG A 284 15.42 -3.01 -7.50
CA ARG A 284 15.93 -1.83 -6.79
C ARG A 284 16.78 -0.92 -7.69
N ARG A 285 17.63 -1.48 -8.55
CA ARG A 285 18.47 -0.71 -9.46
C ARG A 285 17.65 0.00 -10.53
N ALA A 286 16.72 -0.70 -11.16
CA ALA A 286 15.78 -0.10 -12.11
C ALA A 286 15.01 1.06 -11.45
N MET A 287 14.56 0.88 -10.22
CA MET A 287 13.87 1.90 -9.44
C MET A 287 14.73 3.14 -9.13
N MET A 288 16.02 2.96 -8.84
CA MET A 288 16.94 4.07 -8.55
C MET A 288 17.39 4.82 -9.81
N GLY A 289 16.97 4.39 -11.00
CA GLY A 289 17.51 4.85 -12.28
C GLY A 289 18.94 4.34 -12.45
N ALA A 290 19.15 3.44 -13.41
CA ALA A 290 20.47 2.86 -13.68
C ALA A 290 21.56 3.93 -13.92
N ASP A 291 21.16 5.13 -14.37
CA ASP A 291 22.06 6.23 -14.69
C ASP A 291 22.59 6.98 -13.45
N ALA A 292 21.86 7.01 -12.34
CA ALA A 292 22.30 7.74 -11.14
C ALA A 292 23.47 7.03 -10.43
N GLY A 293 23.54 5.71 -10.50
CA GLY A 293 24.61 4.92 -9.87
C GLY A 293 25.90 4.81 -10.69
N LEU A 294 25.83 4.97 -12.02
CA LEU A 294 27.00 4.90 -12.90
C LEU A 294 27.78 6.22 -12.93
N ALA A 295 27.08 7.36 -12.87
CA ALA A 295 27.68 8.68 -12.79
C ALA A 295 28.45 8.90 -11.46
N GLU A 296 27.94 8.36 -10.34
CA GLU A 296 28.56 8.54 -9.01
C GLU A 296 29.82 7.68 -8.80
N LEU A 297 30.01 6.62 -9.60
CA LEU A 297 31.17 5.73 -9.52
C LEU A 297 32.30 6.09 -10.50
N GLY A 298 32.15 7.14 -11.32
CA GLY A 298 33.17 7.60 -12.26
C GLY A 298 33.55 6.54 -13.30
N LEU A 299 32.65 5.58 -13.58
CA LEU A 299 32.88 4.47 -14.52
C LEU A 299 32.27 4.73 -15.91
N GLU A 300 31.92 5.98 -16.23
CA GLU A 300 31.28 6.35 -17.50
C GLU A 300 32.18 6.12 -18.74
N GLU A 301 33.51 6.06 -18.59
CA GLU A 301 34.42 5.95 -19.74
C GLU A 301 34.80 4.52 -20.18
N SER A 302 34.38 3.45 -19.46
CA SER A 302 34.87 2.09 -19.78
C SER A 302 33.82 1.04 -20.18
N MET A 303 32.53 1.36 -20.11
CA MET A 303 31.48 0.47 -20.59
C MET A 303 30.62 1.24 -21.59
N GLY A 304 30.91 1.04 -22.87
CA GLY A 304 30.09 1.54 -23.96
C GLY A 304 28.62 1.25 -23.72
N GLU A 305 27.80 2.27 -23.96
CA GLU A 305 26.34 2.29 -23.92
C GLU A 305 25.73 0.90 -24.14
N ASN A 306 25.36 0.21 -23.07
CA ASN A 306 24.64 -1.04 -23.22
C ASN A 306 23.44 -1.11 -22.26
N PRO A 307 22.26 -0.61 -22.69
CA PRO A 307 20.98 -0.82 -22.00
C PRO A 307 20.58 -2.31 -21.88
N VAL A 308 21.43 -3.25 -22.34
CA VAL A 308 21.23 -4.69 -22.24
C VAL A 308 21.24 -5.22 -20.81
N PHE A 309 21.86 -4.54 -19.82
CA PHE A 309 21.90 -5.10 -18.47
C PHE A 309 20.54 -5.02 -17.75
N ALA A 310 19.89 -3.86 -17.70
CA ALA A 310 18.54 -3.71 -17.15
C ALA A 310 17.54 -4.63 -17.89
N LYS A 311 17.63 -4.62 -19.23
CA LYS A 311 16.89 -5.53 -20.11
C LYS A 311 17.14 -7.01 -19.79
N SER A 312 18.37 -7.44 -19.50
CA SER A 312 18.66 -8.85 -19.18
C SER A 312 18.09 -9.26 -17.84
N VAL A 313 18.12 -8.42 -16.81
CA VAL A 313 17.65 -8.84 -15.49
C VAL A 313 16.14 -8.80 -15.36
N TRP A 314 15.47 -7.89 -16.07
CA TRP A 314 14.02 -7.96 -16.26
C TRP A 314 13.64 -9.18 -17.12
N ASN A 315 14.34 -9.46 -18.22
CA ASN A 315 14.02 -10.57 -19.13
C ASN A 315 14.43 -11.97 -18.64
N GLU A 316 15.43 -12.10 -17.76
CA GLU A 316 15.89 -13.38 -17.20
C GLU A 316 14.98 -13.87 -16.07
N HIS A 317 14.26 -12.97 -15.38
CA HIS A 317 13.37 -13.31 -14.27
C HIS A 317 11.87 -13.15 -14.60
N LEU A 318 11.53 -12.36 -15.63
CA LEU A 318 10.20 -12.26 -16.21
C LEU A 318 10.36 -12.55 -17.70
N ASP A 319 9.81 -13.66 -18.20
CA ASP A 319 9.96 -14.12 -19.59
C ASP A 319 9.94 -12.94 -20.58
N GLY A 320 11.12 -12.58 -21.10
CA GLY A 320 11.40 -11.31 -21.81
C GLY A 320 10.64 -11.07 -23.12
N HIS A 321 9.76 -11.98 -23.49
CA HIS A 321 8.85 -11.84 -24.63
C HIS A 321 7.52 -11.16 -24.26
N LEU A 322 7.18 -11.03 -22.97
CA LEU A 322 5.83 -10.64 -22.54
C LEU A 322 5.66 -9.14 -22.19
N LEU A 323 6.73 -8.44 -21.82
CA LEU A 323 6.67 -7.01 -21.46
C LEU A 323 6.77 -6.05 -22.67
N ASN A 324 7.19 -6.52 -23.84
CA ASN A 324 7.43 -5.66 -25.02
C ASN A 324 6.18 -4.96 -25.59
N GLY A 325 4.97 -5.27 -25.10
CA GLY A 325 3.72 -4.80 -25.72
C GLY A 325 2.87 -3.80 -24.92
N TYR A 326 3.00 -3.72 -23.59
CA TYR A 326 1.90 -3.15 -22.77
C TYR A 326 2.29 -2.03 -21.80
N LEU A 327 3.53 -2.03 -21.29
CA LEU A 327 4.13 -0.90 -20.58
C LEU A 327 5.60 -0.87 -20.99
N ASN A 328 6.07 0.24 -21.56
CA ASN A 328 7.51 0.33 -21.83
C ASN A 328 8.25 0.42 -20.48
N GLU A 329 9.45 -0.16 -20.40
CA GLU A 329 10.30 -0.18 -19.19
C GLU A 329 10.42 1.23 -18.58
N SER A 330 10.56 2.24 -19.45
CA SER A 330 10.58 3.66 -19.09
C SER A 330 9.33 4.18 -18.39
N GLN A 331 8.14 3.63 -18.65
CA GLN A 331 6.89 4.02 -17.97
C GLN A 331 6.83 3.49 -16.55
N CYS A 332 7.24 2.24 -16.33
CA CYS A 332 7.29 1.65 -14.99
C CYS A 332 8.35 2.35 -14.13
N GLU A 333 9.53 2.62 -14.70
CA GLU A 333 10.59 3.37 -14.05
C GLU A 333 10.17 4.82 -13.77
N SER A 334 9.59 5.51 -14.75
CA SER A 334 9.11 6.90 -14.58
C SER A 334 8.04 6.98 -13.49
N LEU A 335 7.11 6.02 -13.44
CA LEU A 335 6.05 5.97 -12.45
C LEU A 335 6.60 5.68 -11.04
N ALA A 336 7.45 4.67 -10.90
CA ALA A 336 8.09 4.35 -9.62
C ALA A 336 8.93 5.53 -9.12
N MET A 337 9.65 6.20 -10.03
CA MET A 337 10.41 7.40 -9.75
C MET A 337 9.49 8.56 -9.34
N GLN A 338 8.38 8.81 -10.04
CA GLN A 338 7.42 9.85 -9.67
C GLN A 338 6.82 9.60 -8.28
N LEU A 339 6.48 8.36 -7.93
CA LEU A 339 6.01 7.99 -6.60
C LEU A 339 7.08 8.23 -5.53
N LEU A 340 8.32 7.84 -5.80
CA LEU A 340 9.44 8.07 -4.87
C LEU A 340 9.76 9.56 -4.71
N LEU A 341 9.77 10.31 -5.80
CA LEU A 341 10.02 11.74 -5.82
C LEU A 341 8.92 12.51 -5.09
N ALA A 342 7.65 12.15 -5.32
CA ALA A 342 6.55 12.68 -4.55
C ALA A 342 6.77 12.40 -3.05
N TRP A 343 7.04 11.15 -2.66
CA TRP A 343 7.26 10.78 -1.25
C TRP A 343 8.53 11.33 -0.61
N ALA A 344 9.58 11.58 -1.40
CA ALA A 344 10.80 12.23 -0.94
C ALA A 344 10.61 13.75 -0.78
N GLY A 345 9.48 14.31 -1.22
CA GLY A 345 9.26 15.75 -1.32
C GLY A 345 10.14 16.39 -2.41
N VAL A 346 10.59 15.62 -3.39
CA VAL A 346 11.48 16.02 -4.48
C VAL A 346 10.70 15.97 -5.81
N ASP A 347 9.54 16.61 -5.90
CA ASP A 347 8.94 16.80 -7.22
C ASP A 347 9.87 17.71 -8.07
N PRO A 348 10.33 17.28 -9.25
CA PRO A 348 11.17 18.09 -10.13
C PRO A 348 10.53 19.42 -10.54
N GLN A 349 9.19 19.49 -10.62
CA GLN A 349 8.45 20.72 -10.89
C GLN A 349 8.38 21.64 -9.65
N LEU A 350 8.51 21.08 -8.44
CA LEU A 350 8.56 21.85 -7.18
C LEU A 350 9.99 22.28 -6.78
N ARG A 351 11.04 21.71 -7.40
CA ARG A 351 12.45 22.08 -7.12
C ARG A 351 12.75 23.57 -7.26
N SER A 352 12.00 24.30 -8.08
CA SER A 352 12.17 25.75 -8.26
C SER A 352 11.71 26.58 -7.06
N THR A 353 10.99 25.98 -6.09
CA THR A 353 10.39 26.71 -4.95
C THR A 353 10.85 26.23 -3.56
N MET A 354 11.70 25.20 -3.45
CA MET A 354 12.11 24.63 -2.16
C MET A 354 13.54 25.03 -1.76
N THR A 355 13.68 25.65 -0.57
CA THR A 355 14.97 25.86 0.11
C THR A 355 15.21 24.90 1.28
N VAL A 356 14.26 24.02 1.63
CA VAL A 356 14.42 23.07 2.77
C VAL A 356 13.70 21.74 2.49
N PRO A 357 14.33 20.56 2.73
CA PRO A 357 13.65 19.27 2.65
C PRO A 357 12.98 18.95 4.01
N ALA A 358 11.66 18.71 4.03
CA ALA A 358 11.00 18.23 5.24
C ALA A 358 9.72 17.43 4.91
N VAL A 359 9.75 16.11 5.16
CA VAL A 359 8.55 15.29 5.32
C VAL A 359 8.35 15.06 6.82
N ALA A 360 7.22 15.52 7.38
CA ALA A 360 6.92 15.42 8.80
C ALA A 360 6.12 14.14 9.13
N ALA A 361 6.62 13.32 10.07
CA ALA A 361 5.91 12.16 10.61
C ALA A 361 4.80 12.54 11.62
N PRO A 362 3.79 11.68 11.84
CA PRO A 362 2.93 11.79 13.01
C PRO A 362 3.71 11.51 14.30
N ARG A 363 3.25 12.12 15.39
CA ARG A 363 3.94 12.23 16.67
C ARG A 363 3.39 11.17 17.63
N ALA A 364 3.91 9.94 17.62
CA ALA A 364 3.55 8.93 18.64
C ALA A 364 4.74 8.40 19.47
N LEU A 365 5.98 8.71 19.11
CA LEU A 365 7.16 8.05 19.69
C LEU A 365 7.66 8.59 21.05
N ASN A 366 7.03 9.58 21.68
CA ASN A 366 7.61 10.23 22.88
C ASN A 366 6.90 9.99 24.22
N LEU A 367 5.94 9.07 24.32
CA LEU A 367 5.26 8.79 25.60
C LEU A 367 5.72 7.51 26.33
N ARG A 368 6.59 6.67 25.74
CA ARG A 368 6.99 5.39 26.35
C ARG A 368 8.26 5.38 27.21
N SER A 369 9.00 6.48 27.29
CA SER A 369 10.24 6.53 28.10
C SER A 369 10.14 7.28 29.43
N ARG A 370 8.98 7.89 29.76
CA ARG A 370 8.86 8.70 30.99
C ARG A 370 8.16 8.04 32.18
N ASN A 371 7.56 6.86 32.02
CA ASN A 371 6.95 6.11 33.11
C ASN A 371 7.55 4.70 33.21
N ARG A 372 8.78 4.61 33.71
CA ARG A 372 9.20 3.47 34.54
C ARG A 372 9.47 4.03 35.94
N PRO A 373 8.88 3.44 36.99
CA PRO A 373 9.14 3.85 38.37
C PRO A 373 10.61 3.67 38.75
#